data_AF-A0A227J8C9-F1
#
_entry.id   AF-A0A227J8C9-F1
#
_cell.length_a   1.000
_cell.length_b   1.000
_cell.length_c   1.000
_cell.angle_alpha   90.00
_cell.angle_beta   90.00
_cell.angle_gamma   90.00
#
_symmetry.space_group_name_H-M   'P 1'
#
loop_
_entity.id
_entity.type
_entity.pdbx_description
1 polymer ?
#
loop_
_entity_poly.entity_id
_entity_poly.type
_entity_poly.pdbx_seq_one_letter_code
_entity_poly.pdbx_strand_id
1 'polypeptide(L)'
;SQKETLRQKALAQEGIEQVRVLRADAVTKLYGAGQSNQQPIDEIDQRALAGELVIEPITADWGKGIVVALPMKSSQNYRGTNCVSCHVAPEGEVLGAIRLEYNMNHVSSMINKQAMYAMGIMSAIAL
;
A
#
# COMPACT_ATOMS: atom_id res chain seq x y z
N SER A 1 4.03 -19.29 7.56
CA SER A 1 2.56 -19.15 7.68
C SER A 1 2.02 -18.66 6.34
N GLN A 2 0.83 -19.11 5.94
CA GLN A 2 0.19 -18.75 4.65
C GLN A 2 0.13 -17.22 4.40
N LYS A 3 -0.04 -16.42 5.47
CA LYS A 3 -0.06 -14.95 5.40
C LYS A 3 1.27 -14.35 4.93
N GLU A 4 2.39 -14.89 5.40
CA GLU A 4 3.72 -14.42 4.99
C GLU A 4 4.02 -14.78 3.54
N THR A 5 3.59 -15.96 3.09
CA THR A 5 3.72 -16.36 1.68
C THR A 5 2.93 -15.43 0.75
N LEU A 6 1.74 -14.98 1.15
CA LEU A 6 0.97 -14.00 0.37
C LEU A 6 1.66 -12.62 0.33
N ARG A 7 2.21 -12.18 1.46
CA ARG A 7 3.01 -10.94 1.53
C ARG A 7 4.23 -11.02 0.61
N GLN A 8 4.97 -12.12 0.64
CA GLN A 8 6.11 -12.36 -0.25
C GLN A 8 5.72 -12.35 -1.73
N LYS A 9 4.57 -12.93 -2.09
CA LYS A 9 4.06 -12.87 -3.48
C LYS A 9 3.72 -11.46 -3.92
N ALA A 10 3.17 -10.62 -3.03
CA ALA A 10 2.91 -9.22 -3.35
C ALA A 10 4.21 -8.43 -3.50
N LEU A 11 5.20 -8.66 -2.63
CA LEU A 11 6.54 -8.08 -2.75
C LEU A 11 7.30 -8.54 -4.00
N ALA A 12 6.94 -9.70 -4.57
CA ALA A 12 7.53 -10.19 -5.81
C ALA A 12 6.93 -9.53 -7.07
N GLN A 13 5.89 -8.70 -6.95
CA GLN A 13 5.38 -7.92 -8.08
C GLN A 13 6.33 -6.76 -8.37
N GLU A 14 6.63 -6.55 -9.66
CA GLU A 14 7.47 -5.43 -10.08
C GLU A 14 6.86 -4.10 -9.63
N GLY A 15 7.73 -3.25 -9.08
CA GLY A 15 7.35 -1.92 -8.62
C GLY A 15 6.75 -1.86 -7.22
N ILE A 16 6.63 -2.96 -6.47
CA ILE A 16 6.22 -2.93 -5.05
C ILE A 16 7.44 -3.12 -4.15
N GLU A 17 7.76 -2.11 -3.35
CA GLU A 17 8.92 -2.14 -2.44
C GLU A 17 8.53 -2.58 -1.02
N GLN A 18 7.31 -2.23 -0.61
CA GLN A 18 6.83 -2.53 0.73
C GLN A 18 5.35 -2.91 0.75
N VAL A 19 5.01 -3.90 1.57
CA VAL A 19 3.65 -4.35 1.84
C VAL A 19 3.46 -4.50 3.34
N ARG A 20 2.52 -3.78 3.94
CA ARG A 20 2.20 -3.91 5.37
C ARG A 20 0.73 -4.20 5.57
N VAL A 21 0.45 -5.06 6.54
CA VAL A 21 -0.91 -5.37 6.98
C VAL A 21 -1.02 -4.97 8.45
N LEU A 22 -1.60 -3.78 8.64
CA LEU A 22 -1.77 -3.14 9.93
C LEU A 22 -3.01 -3.68 10.64
N ARG A 23 -2.92 -3.82 11.96
CA ARG A 23 -4.06 -4.20 12.80
C ARG A 23 -4.65 -2.96 13.46
N ALA A 24 -5.97 -2.86 13.44
CA ALA A 24 -6.67 -1.89 14.27
C ALA A 24 -6.86 -2.43 15.70
N ASP A 25 -7.16 -1.53 16.63
CA ASP A 25 -7.39 -1.86 18.04
C ASP A 25 -8.48 -2.93 18.24
N ALA A 26 -9.53 -2.90 17.41
CA ALA A 26 -10.61 -3.89 17.43
C ALA A 26 -10.08 -5.32 17.27
N VAL A 27 -9.13 -5.51 16.35
CA VAL A 27 -8.49 -6.82 16.11
C VAL A 27 -7.45 -7.13 17.18
N THR A 28 -6.69 -6.13 17.63
CA THR A 28 -5.67 -6.29 18.68
C THR A 28 -6.27 -6.74 20.00
N LYS A 29 -7.44 -6.22 20.39
CA LYS A 29 -8.14 -6.62 21.62
C LYS A 29 -8.56 -8.09 21.62
N LEU A 30 -8.94 -8.64 20.46
CA LEU A 30 -9.43 -10.01 20.33
C LEU A 30 -8.32 -11.03 20.08
N TYR A 31 -7.26 -10.64 19.37
CA TYR A 31 -6.24 -11.56 18.85
C TYR A 31 -4.81 -11.20 19.28
N GLY A 32 -4.64 -10.21 20.17
CA GLY A 32 -3.36 -9.71 20.65
C GLY A 32 -2.66 -8.76 19.66
N ALA A 33 -1.58 -8.13 20.15
CA ALA A 33 -0.83 -7.07 19.47
C ALA A 33 -0.22 -7.46 18.11
N GLY A 34 -0.10 -8.76 17.82
CA GLY A 34 0.49 -9.21 16.56
C GLY A 34 2.00 -9.00 16.49
N GLN A 35 2.53 -8.99 15.26
CA GLN A 35 3.95 -8.76 14.99
C GLN A 35 4.24 -7.26 14.88
N SER A 36 5.51 -6.88 15.08
CA SER A 36 5.94 -5.47 15.02
C SER A 36 5.64 -4.80 13.68
N ASN A 37 5.69 -5.54 12.57
CA ASN A 37 5.35 -5.06 11.23
C ASN A 37 3.84 -4.82 11.00
N GLN A 38 3.00 -5.08 12.01
CA GLN A 38 1.55 -4.87 11.98
C GLN A 38 1.11 -3.66 12.80
N GLN A 39 2.06 -2.98 13.44
CA GLN A 39 1.84 -1.74 14.18
C GLN A 39 1.96 -0.55 13.24
N PRO A 40 1.18 0.54 13.47
CA PRO A 40 1.34 1.77 12.73
C PRO A 40 2.70 2.41 13.04
N ILE A 41 3.38 2.98 12.03
CA ILE A 41 4.69 3.64 12.23
C ILE A 41 4.69 5.14 11.93
N ASP A 42 3.69 5.64 11.22
CA ASP A 42 3.64 7.04 10.78
C ASP A 42 2.19 7.52 10.63
N GLU A 43 2.04 8.76 10.18
CA GLU A 43 0.75 9.42 10.01
C GLU A 43 -0.12 8.75 8.93
N ILE A 44 0.48 8.23 7.86
CA ILE A 44 -0.24 7.53 6.78
C ILE A 44 -0.94 6.29 7.35
N ASP A 45 -0.22 5.52 8.17
CA ASP A 45 -0.77 4.35 8.84
C ASP A 45 -1.92 4.75 9.79
N GLN A 46 -1.77 5.83 10.55
CA GLN A 46 -2.80 6.32 11.48
C GLN A 46 -4.07 6.80 10.75
N ARG A 47 -3.91 7.59 9.69
CA ARG A 47 -5.02 8.05 8.83
C ARG A 47 -5.78 6.89 8.21
N ALA A 48 -5.04 5.90 7.70
CA ALA A 48 -5.65 4.70 7.16
C ALA A 48 -6.41 3.89 8.23
N LEU A 49 -5.86 3.75 9.43
CA LEU A 49 -6.56 3.10 10.54
C LEU A 49 -7.77 3.89 11.04
N ALA A 50 -7.80 5.22 10.84
CA ALA A 50 -8.98 6.06 11.06
C ALA A 50 -10.05 5.92 9.96
N GLY A 51 -9.78 5.14 8.90
CA GLY A 51 -10.74 4.83 7.85
C GLY A 51 -10.61 5.67 6.58
N GLU A 52 -9.54 6.47 6.46
CA GLU A 52 -9.21 7.25 5.27
C GLU A 52 -8.47 6.39 4.22
N LEU A 53 -8.88 6.47 2.94
CA LEU A 53 -8.06 5.96 1.85
C LEU A 53 -6.97 7.01 1.54
N VAL A 54 -5.71 6.66 1.83
CA VAL A 54 -4.58 7.55 1.59
C VAL A 54 -3.87 7.13 0.30
N ILE A 55 -3.72 8.07 -0.63
CA ILE A 55 -2.94 7.91 -1.87
C ILE A 55 -2.12 9.17 -2.05
N GLU A 56 -0.81 9.09 -1.83
CA GLU A 56 0.07 10.27 -1.86
C GLU A 56 1.50 9.93 -2.29
N PRO A 57 2.26 10.91 -2.80
CA PRO A 57 3.67 10.72 -3.09
C PRO A 57 4.51 10.59 -1.82
N ILE A 58 5.46 9.67 -1.84
CA ILE A 58 6.40 9.43 -0.75
C ILE A 58 7.85 9.44 -1.24
N THR A 59 8.76 9.72 -0.31
CA THR A 59 10.19 9.49 -0.47
C THR A 59 10.64 8.52 0.60
N ALA A 60 11.31 7.45 0.19
CA ALA A 60 11.84 6.40 1.06
C ALA A 60 13.28 6.08 0.64
N ASP A 61 13.94 5.16 1.35
CA ASP A 61 15.34 4.79 1.09
C ASP A 61 15.58 4.27 -0.34
N TRP A 62 14.56 3.64 -0.95
CA TRP A 62 14.58 3.14 -2.32
C TRP A 62 14.28 4.22 -3.38
N GLY A 63 13.92 5.44 -2.97
CA GLY A 63 13.70 6.59 -3.84
C GLY A 63 12.28 7.19 -3.75
N LYS A 64 11.76 7.68 -4.88
CA LYS A 64 10.46 8.36 -4.94
C LYS A 64 9.38 7.44 -5.47
N GLY A 65 8.20 7.53 -4.88
CA GLY A 65 7.05 6.80 -5.42
C GLY A 65 5.74 7.19 -4.79
N ILE A 66 4.79 6.26 -4.78
CA ILE A 66 3.42 6.47 -4.32
C ILE A 66 3.11 5.47 -3.21
N VAL A 67 2.54 5.94 -2.11
CA VAL A 67 1.95 5.08 -1.09
C VAL A 67 0.45 4.95 -1.34
N VAL A 68 -0.07 3.74 -1.14
CA VAL A 68 -1.50 3.46 -1.08
C VAL A 68 -1.78 2.78 0.25
N ALA A 69 -2.49 3.46 1.15
CA ALA A 69 -2.95 2.89 2.42
C ALA A 69 -4.47 2.76 2.43
N LEU A 70 -4.93 1.51 2.36
CA LEU A 70 -6.33 1.15 2.19
C LEU A 70 -6.92 0.62 3.52
N PRO A 71 -7.93 1.31 4.10
CA PRO A 71 -8.64 0.83 5.30
C PRO A 71 -9.45 -0.43 5.00
N MET A 72 -9.33 -1.42 5.86
CA MET A 72 -10.10 -2.66 5.83
C MET A 72 -11.28 -2.55 6.77
N LYS A 73 -12.45 -2.20 6.23
CA LYS A 73 -13.70 -2.11 7.00
C LYS A 73 -14.36 -3.49 7.12
N SER A 74 -14.91 -3.78 8.28
CA SER A 74 -15.78 -4.92 8.53
C SER A 74 -16.94 -4.87 7.55
N SER A 75 -17.13 -5.94 6.78
CA SER A 75 -18.26 -6.02 5.87
C SER A 75 -18.84 -7.42 5.74
N GLN A 76 -20.16 -7.49 5.69
CA GLN A 76 -20.92 -8.70 5.38
C GLN A 76 -20.75 -9.19 3.94
N ASN A 77 -20.26 -8.34 3.03
CA ASN A 77 -20.01 -8.69 1.64
C ASN A 77 -18.80 -7.95 1.05
N TYR A 78 -17.62 -8.18 1.62
CA TYR A 78 -16.38 -7.71 1.02
C TYR A 78 -15.96 -8.63 -0.13
N ARG A 79 -16.16 -8.18 -1.37
CA ARG A 79 -15.81 -8.95 -2.59
C ARG A 79 -16.37 -10.39 -2.57
N GLY A 80 -17.61 -10.56 -2.13
CA GLY A 80 -18.25 -11.88 -2.02
C GLY A 80 -17.92 -12.67 -0.74
N THR A 81 -17.15 -12.09 0.18
CA THR A 81 -16.75 -12.73 1.45
C THR A 81 -17.35 -11.99 2.65
N ASN A 82 -17.98 -12.71 3.58
CA ASN A 82 -18.49 -12.15 4.82
C ASN A 82 -17.38 -12.11 5.89
N CYS A 83 -16.78 -10.94 6.09
CA CYS A 83 -15.70 -10.76 7.07
C CYS A 83 -16.21 -10.86 8.52
N VAL A 84 -17.45 -10.46 8.77
CA VAL A 84 -18.09 -10.44 10.11
C VAL A 84 -18.25 -11.84 10.68
N SER A 85 -18.29 -12.87 9.82
CA SER A 85 -18.38 -14.27 10.24
C SER A 85 -17.21 -14.75 11.11
N CYS A 86 -16.02 -14.15 10.93
CA CYS A 86 -14.79 -14.51 11.67
C CYS A 86 -14.19 -13.31 12.44
N HIS A 87 -14.46 -12.07 11.99
CA HIS A 87 -14.04 -10.85 12.66
C HIS A 87 -15.29 -10.14 13.21
N VAL A 88 -15.71 -10.54 14.41
CA VAL A 88 -16.89 -9.98 15.07
C VAL A 88 -16.65 -8.52 15.43
N ALA A 89 -17.11 -7.64 14.54
CA ALA A 89 -17.07 -6.19 14.69
C ALA A 89 -18.27 -5.58 13.96
N PRO A 90 -18.87 -4.49 14.48
CA PRO A 90 -19.87 -3.69 13.77
C PRO A 90 -19.56 -3.49 12.27
N GLU A 91 -20.59 -3.58 11.43
CA GLU A 91 -20.47 -3.29 9.99
C GLU A 91 -19.89 -1.88 9.81
N GLY A 92 -18.86 -1.75 8.96
CA GLY A 92 -18.18 -0.49 8.69
C GLY A 92 -17.04 -0.15 9.66
N GLU A 93 -16.87 -0.86 10.77
CA GLU A 93 -15.73 -0.66 11.68
C GLU A 93 -14.40 -1.02 11.00
N VAL A 94 -13.36 -0.21 11.21
CA VAL A 94 -12.04 -0.47 10.63
C VAL A 94 -11.34 -1.57 11.42
N LEU A 95 -11.06 -2.70 10.76
CA LEU A 95 -10.36 -3.87 11.31
C LEU A 95 -8.84 -3.76 11.17
N GLY A 96 -8.36 -2.91 10.27
CA GLY A 96 -6.96 -2.72 9.96
C GLY A 96 -6.77 -1.93 8.68
N ALA A 97 -5.55 -1.93 8.16
CA ALA A 97 -5.24 -1.28 6.88
C ALA A 97 -4.15 -2.05 6.12
N ILE A 98 -4.19 -1.96 4.79
CA ILE A 98 -3.14 -2.49 3.92
C ILE A 98 -2.37 -1.30 3.34
N ARG A 99 -1.07 -1.25 3.58
CA ARG A 99 -0.17 -0.25 2.99
C ARG A 99 0.71 -0.88 1.93
N LEU A 100 0.76 -0.25 0.77
CA LEU A 100 1.60 -0.61 -0.36
C LEU A 100 2.45 0.61 -0.74
N GLU A 101 3.74 0.38 -0.96
CA GLU A 101 4.66 1.40 -1.47
C GLU A 101 5.12 0.99 -2.86
N TYR A 102 4.84 1.87 -3.84
CA TYR A 102 5.15 1.64 -5.23
C TYR A 102 6.33 2.47 -5.70
N ASN A 103 7.33 1.83 -6.29
CA ASN A 103 8.51 2.48 -6.86
C ASN A 103 8.22 3.04 -8.25
N MET A 104 8.34 4.37 -8.39
CA MET A 104 8.13 5.05 -9.68
C MET A 104 9.42 5.32 -10.43
N ASN A 105 10.59 5.04 -9.86
CA ASN A 105 11.89 5.34 -10.47
C ASN A 105 12.05 4.68 -11.84
N HIS A 106 11.57 3.44 -12.02
CA HIS A 106 11.67 2.74 -13.30
C HIS A 106 10.89 3.48 -14.40
N VAL A 107 9.63 3.82 -14.12
CA VAL A 107 8.76 4.56 -15.04
C VAL A 107 9.34 5.93 -15.34
N SER A 108 9.78 6.67 -14.31
CA SER A 108 10.41 7.97 -14.49
C SER A 108 11.69 7.90 -15.34
N SER A 109 12.51 6.86 -15.16
CA SER A 109 13.74 6.68 -15.93
C SER A 109 13.47 6.43 -17.42
N MET A 110 12.41 5.67 -17.75
CA MET A 110 12.01 5.41 -19.12
C MET A 110 11.50 6.68 -19.81
N ILE A 111 10.64 7.45 -19.11
CA ILE A 111 10.12 8.72 -19.61
C ILE A 111 11.26 9.71 -19.86
N ASN A 112 12.20 9.85 -18.91
CA ASN A 112 13.33 10.76 -19.07
C ASN A 112 14.22 10.38 -20.27
N LYS A 113 14.49 9.10 -20.48
CA LYS A 113 15.24 8.63 -21.65
C LYS A 113 14.51 9.00 -22.94
N GLN A 114 13.21 8.70 -23.04
CA GLN A 114 12.42 9.03 -24.23
C GLN A 114 12.34 10.54 -24.49
N ALA A 115 12.17 11.34 -23.43
CA ALA A 115 12.19 12.80 -23.54
C ALA A 115 13.54 13.31 -24.05
N MET A 116 14.66 12.78 -23.56
CA MET A 116 15.99 13.12 -24.04
C MET A 116 16.19 12.76 -25.53
N TYR A 117 15.73 11.56 -25.95
CA TYR A 117 15.77 11.18 -27.37
C TYR A 117 14.93 12.11 -28.25
N ALA A 118 13.70 12.43 -27.81
CA ALA A 118 12.83 13.36 -28.53
C ALA A 118 13.45 14.76 -28.65
N MET A 119 14.05 15.28 -27.57
CA MET A 119 14.78 16.55 -27.61
C MET A 119 15.97 16.52 -28.57
N GLY A 120 16.71 15.41 -28.63
CA GLY A 120 17.79 15.22 -29.60
C GLY A 120 17.30 15.28 -31.05
N ILE A 121 16.20 14.57 -31.36
CA ILE A 121 15.59 14.59 -32.70
C ILE A 121 15.10 16.01 -33.04
N MET A 122 14.38 16.67 -32.13
CA MET A 122 13.87 18.04 -32.37
C MET A 122 15.00 19.04 -32.57
N SER A 123 16.10 18.93 -31.82
CA SER A 123 17.27 19.80 -31.99
C SER A 123 17.94 19.60 -33.34
N ALA A 124 18.00 18.36 -33.84
CA ALA A 124 18.56 18.04 -35.15
C ALA A 124 17.67 18.51 -36.32
N ILE A 125 16.35 18.55 -36.14
CA ILE A 125 15.39 19.09 -37.13
C ILE A 125 15.41 20.63 -37.15
N ALA A 126 15.68 21.27 -36.00
CA ALA A 126 15.70 22.71 -35.85
C ALA A 126 17.00 23.39 -36.35
N LEU A 127 18.02 22.61 -36.72
CA LEU A 127 19.29 23.02 -37.34
C LEU A 127 19.19 22.95 -38.86
#